data_AF-A0A537DKM1-F1
#
_entry.id   AF-A0A537DKM1-F1
#
_cell.length_a   1.000
_cell.length_b   1.000
_cell.length_c   1.000
_cell.angle_alpha   90.00
_cell.angle_beta   90.00
_cell.angle_gamma   90.00
#
_symmetry.space_group_name_H-M   'P 1'
#
loop_
_entity.id
_entity.type
_entity.pdbx_description
1 polymer ?
#
loop_
_entity_poly.entity_id
_entity_poly.type
_entity_poly.pdbx_seq_one_letter_code
_entity_poly.pdbx_strand_id
1 'polypeptide(L)'
;MSRISQLVARFIHHQALKRYIRGVPSDKEGAMNRNQGWLILIGSALLALPFAVWSQTGSTTTTDTKTTPESTDRLIQKYTAFAGSEDNAKSLVTGLRSGTEVKLSSGSTSTSFTSPTGKMGFGNVNIALSLADASLKQQGITNPTPQQLQSSLTGILDQRASGKGWGQIANSMGFKLGEVVRSEKAGQAGGEQRAENARAERPERPLRPEKPERPEKPERPVR
;
A
#
# COMPACT_ATOMS: atom_id res chain seq x y z
N MET A 1 -29.03 -20.93 17.20
CA MET A 1 -27.95 -21.09 16.20
C MET A 1 -28.27 -20.17 15.03
N SER A 2 -27.56 -19.04 14.97
CA SER A 2 -28.04 -17.80 14.35
C SER A 2 -27.80 -17.76 12.84
N ARG A 3 -28.76 -17.20 12.08
CA ARG A 3 -28.83 -17.16 10.60
C ARG A 3 -27.66 -16.45 9.90
N ILE A 4 -26.69 -15.95 10.65
CA ILE A 4 -25.48 -15.27 10.17
C ILE A 4 -24.47 -16.28 9.58
N SER A 5 -24.45 -17.52 10.07
CA SER A 5 -23.52 -18.55 9.58
C SER A 5 -23.84 -19.07 8.16
N GLN A 6 -25.05 -18.85 7.64
CA GLN A 6 -25.42 -19.32 6.30
C GLN A 6 -25.03 -18.35 5.17
N LEU A 7 -24.73 -17.08 5.48
CA LEU A 7 -24.34 -16.11 4.45
C LEU A 7 -22.86 -16.23 4.08
N VAL A 8 -22.01 -16.59 5.04
CA VAL A 8 -20.56 -16.77 4.83
C VAL A 8 -20.25 -17.98 3.93
N ALA A 9 -21.12 -18.99 3.93
CA ALA A 9 -20.97 -20.18 3.08
C ALA A 9 -21.37 -19.96 1.61
N ARG A 10 -22.13 -18.92 1.26
CA ARG A 10 -22.60 -18.71 -0.13
C ARG A 10 -21.71 -17.79 -0.97
N PHE A 11 -20.79 -17.05 -0.34
CA PHE A 11 -19.87 -16.19 -1.09
C PHE A 11 -18.54 -16.89 -1.42
N ILE A 12 -18.05 -17.76 -0.53
CA ILE A 12 -16.80 -18.52 -0.76
C ILE A 12 -17.04 -19.75 -1.66
N HIS A 13 -18.28 -20.22 -1.80
CA HIS A 13 -18.59 -21.43 -2.57
C HIS A 13 -18.86 -21.23 -4.07
N HIS A 14 -18.81 -20.00 -4.60
CA HIS A 14 -19.14 -19.75 -6.02
C HIS A 14 -17.93 -19.69 -6.97
N GLN A 15 -16.69 -19.85 -6.48
CA GLN A 15 -15.47 -19.79 -7.31
C GLN A 15 -14.83 -21.16 -7.62
N ALA A 16 -15.40 -22.27 -7.16
CA ALA A 16 -14.74 -23.59 -7.22
C ALA A 16 -15.50 -24.68 -7.99
N LEU A 17 -16.42 -24.36 -8.91
CA LEU A 17 -17.25 -25.39 -9.56
C LEU A 17 -17.47 -25.25 -11.08
N LYS A 18 -16.42 -24.89 -11.83
CA LYS A 18 -16.48 -24.91 -13.31
C LYS A 18 -15.28 -25.56 -14.01
N ARG A 19 -14.64 -26.55 -13.38
CA ARG A 19 -13.60 -27.38 -14.02
C ARG A 19 -13.63 -28.84 -13.59
N TYR A 20 -14.81 -29.42 -13.45
CA TYR A 20 -14.92 -30.86 -13.34
C TYR A 20 -16.14 -31.32 -14.13
N ILE A 21 -15.98 -32.45 -14.81
CA ILE A 21 -16.97 -33.13 -15.67
C ILE A 21 -16.96 -32.67 -17.15
N ARG A 22 -15.95 -33.13 -17.88
CA ARG A 22 -16.17 -33.96 -19.08
C ARG A 22 -14.94 -34.86 -19.27
N GLY A 23 -15.11 -36.16 -19.05
CA GLY A 23 -14.05 -37.17 -19.17
C GLY A 23 -13.81 -37.62 -20.62
N VAL A 24 -12.52 -37.81 -20.96
CA VAL A 24 -11.83 -39.05 -21.42
C VAL A 24 -12.53 -39.86 -22.55
N PRO A 25 -11.84 -40.22 -23.68
CA PRO A 25 -10.77 -41.24 -23.64
C PRO A 25 -9.55 -41.09 -24.56
N SER A 26 -8.52 -41.86 -24.18
CA SER A 26 -7.31 -42.24 -24.91
C SER A 26 -7.60 -42.93 -26.24
N ASP A 27 -6.79 -42.65 -27.25
CA ASP A 27 -5.81 -43.59 -27.84
C ASP A 27 -5.33 -43.10 -29.21
N LYS A 28 -4.08 -43.47 -29.53
CA LYS A 28 -3.45 -43.62 -30.87
C LYS A 28 -2.59 -42.46 -31.39
N GLU A 29 -1.27 -42.67 -31.22
CA GLU A 29 -0.31 -42.91 -32.30
C GLU A 29 -0.48 -42.07 -33.58
N GLY A 30 0.52 -41.24 -33.90
CA GLY A 30 0.77 -40.86 -35.29
C GLY A 30 1.40 -39.48 -35.50
N ALA A 31 2.55 -39.50 -36.18
CA ALA A 31 3.11 -38.43 -37.01
C ALA A 31 3.91 -37.30 -36.33
N MET A 32 5.19 -37.61 -36.16
CA MET A 32 6.34 -36.83 -36.65
C MET A 32 6.03 -35.81 -37.77
N ASN A 33 6.32 -34.51 -37.55
CA ASN A 33 7.10 -33.62 -38.43
C ASN A 33 7.33 -32.27 -37.71
N ARG A 34 8.59 -31.88 -37.48
CA ARG A 34 9.45 -30.98 -38.30
C ARG A 34 8.93 -29.55 -38.34
N ASN A 35 9.72 -28.65 -37.76
CA ASN A 35 10.05 -27.27 -38.20
C ASN A 35 10.95 -26.66 -37.10
N GLN A 36 12.24 -27.03 -37.00
CA GLN A 36 13.41 -26.43 -37.70
C GLN A 36 13.61 -24.92 -37.42
N GLY A 37 14.76 -24.64 -36.78
CA GLY A 37 15.53 -23.38 -36.81
C GLY A 37 14.97 -22.21 -35.99
N TRP A 38 15.75 -21.43 -35.25
CA TRP A 38 17.11 -21.00 -35.60
C TRP A 38 17.87 -20.53 -34.34
N LEU A 39 18.98 -21.21 -34.07
CA LEU A 39 20.13 -20.68 -33.34
C LEU A 39 20.88 -19.71 -34.25
N ILE A 40 21.20 -18.51 -33.76
CA ILE A 40 22.31 -17.72 -34.31
C ILE A 40 23.26 -17.36 -33.18
N LEU A 41 24.41 -18.02 -33.21
CA LEU A 41 25.67 -17.50 -32.73
C LEU A 41 26.36 -16.81 -33.91
N ILE A 42 26.68 -15.53 -33.78
CA ILE A 42 27.77 -14.91 -34.55
C ILE A 42 28.59 -14.11 -33.54
N GLY A 43 29.87 -14.46 -33.47
CA GLY A 43 30.86 -13.80 -32.63
C GLY A 43 31.54 -12.62 -33.30
N SER A 44 32.38 -11.98 -32.47
CA SER A 44 33.57 -11.20 -32.80
C SER A 44 33.44 -9.71 -33.14
N ALA A 45 33.71 -8.90 -32.11
CA ALA A 45 34.75 -7.86 -32.02
C ALA A 45 34.87 -6.80 -33.15
N LEU A 46 34.52 -5.55 -32.81
CA LEU A 46 35.15 -4.35 -33.37
C LEU A 46 35.07 -3.15 -32.40
N LEU A 47 36.15 -2.37 -32.44
CA LEU A 47 36.60 -1.23 -31.64
C LEU A 47 35.62 -0.04 -31.41
N ALA A 48 35.87 0.63 -30.27
CA ALA A 48 35.90 2.10 -30.03
C ALA A 48 34.61 2.97 -29.92
N LEU A 49 34.37 3.43 -28.69
CA LEU A 49 33.88 4.72 -28.12
C LEU A 49 33.40 5.88 -29.07
N PRO A 50 32.69 6.91 -28.56
CA PRO A 50 31.33 6.96 -28.02
C PRO A 50 30.46 7.99 -28.80
N PHE A 51 29.32 7.59 -29.35
CA PHE A 51 28.40 8.56 -29.97
C PHE A 51 27.53 9.24 -28.92
N ALA A 52 27.79 10.52 -28.67
CA ALA A 52 26.81 11.43 -28.07
C ALA A 52 25.67 11.65 -29.07
N VAL A 53 24.48 11.12 -28.77
CA VAL A 53 23.24 11.46 -29.48
C VAL A 53 22.22 11.95 -28.47
N TRP A 54 21.87 13.23 -28.60
CA TRP A 54 20.71 13.85 -27.97
C TRP A 54 19.45 13.64 -28.84
N SER A 55 18.35 13.31 -28.15
CA SER A 55 16.93 13.49 -28.51
C SER A 55 16.38 12.64 -29.68
N GLN A 56 15.18 12.02 -29.64
CA GLN A 56 14.02 12.08 -28.74
C GLN A 56 13.08 10.88 -29.08
N THR A 57 12.13 10.62 -28.17
CA THR A 57 10.83 9.95 -28.44
C THR A 57 10.79 8.42 -28.50
N GLY A 58 10.71 7.86 -27.30
CA GLY A 58 9.90 6.68 -26.99
C GLY A 58 9.44 6.80 -25.55
N SER A 59 8.15 7.08 -25.31
CA SER A 59 7.58 7.22 -23.97
C SER A 59 7.46 5.86 -23.29
N THR A 60 8.56 5.32 -22.80
CA THR A 60 8.57 4.35 -21.70
C THR A 60 8.68 5.14 -20.41
N THR A 61 7.53 5.32 -19.73
CA THR A 61 7.48 5.86 -18.37
C THR A 61 8.10 4.85 -17.41
N THR A 62 9.43 4.80 -17.34
CA THR A 62 10.17 4.26 -16.21
C THR A 62 10.28 5.38 -15.19
N THR A 63 9.29 5.48 -14.30
CA THR A 63 9.40 6.27 -13.07
C THR A 63 10.42 5.62 -12.14
N ASP A 64 11.70 5.94 -12.34
CA ASP A 64 12.70 5.88 -11.29
C ASP A 64 12.43 7.04 -10.31
N THR A 65 11.45 6.82 -9.41
CA THR A 65 11.17 7.74 -8.32
C THR A 65 12.18 7.50 -7.20
N LYS A 66 13.12 8.43 -7.07
CA LYS A 66 13.89 8.73 -5.85
C LYS A 66 13.01 8.50 -4.62
N THR A 67 13.30 7.46 -3.84
CA THR A 67 12.64 7.17 -2.56
C THR A 67 12.87 8.34 -1.61
N THR A 68 11.93 9.27 -1.52
CA THR A 68 11.94 10.27 -0.44
C THR A 68 11.37 9.57 0.79
N PRO A 69 12.09 9.50 1.92
CA PRO A 69 11.60 8.87 3.16
C PRO A 69 10.22 9.40 3.55
N GLU A 70 9.96 10.69 3.32
CA GLU A 70 8.68 11.36 3.53
C GLU A 70 7.45 10.63 2.96
N SER A 71 7.54 10.09 1.74
CA SER A 71 6.39 9.41 1.11
C SER A 71 6.07 8.06 1.76
N THR A 72 7.10 7.36 2.24
CA THR A 72 6.94 6.10 2.97
C THR A 72 6.34 6.39 4.35
N ASP A 73 6.93 7.32 5.09
CA ASP A 73 6.53 7.67 6.44
C ASP A 73 5.09 8.20 6.48
N ARG A 74 4.71 9.03 5.51
CA ARG A 74 3.33 9.53 5.36
C ARG A 74 2.32 8.40 5.18
N LEU A 75 2.65 7.37 4.38
CA LEU A 75 1.76 6.23 4.18
C LEU A 75 1.70 5.35 5.42
N ILE A 76 2.81 5.14 6.11
CA ILE A 76 2.85 4.39 7.36
C ILE A 76 1.93 5.06 8.38
N GLN A 77 2.13 6.35 8.66
CA GLN A 77 1.30 7.10 9.61
C GLN A 77 -0.19 7.03 9.27
N LYS A 78 -0.53 7.15 7.99
CA LYS A 78 -1.91 7.08 7.51
C LYS A 78 -2.55 5.71 7.81
N TYR A 79 -1.82 4.64 7.57
CA TYR A 79 -2.35 3.28 7.68
C TYR A 79 -2.07 2.61 9.03
N THR A 80 -1.39 3.27 9.98
CA THR A 80 -1.16 2.74 11.33
C THR A 80 -2.46 2.33 12.02
N ALA A 81 -3.47 3.20 12.04
CA ALA A 81 -4.75 2.90 12.68
C ALA A 81 -5.50 1.76 11.95
N PHE A 82 -5.42 1.75 10.62
CA PHE A 82 -6.05 0.74 9.77
C PHE A 82 -5.39 -0.64 9.89
N ALA A 83 -4.06 -0.67 10.02
CA ALA A 83 -3.27 -1.90 10.14
C ALA A 83 -3.20 -2.42 11.59
N GLY A 84 -3.74 -1.66 12.55
CA GLY A 84 -3.72 -1.96 13.98
C GLY A 84 -2.41 -1.63 14.70
N SER A 85 -1.30 -1.46 13.97
CA SER A 85 0.00 -1.06 14.52
C SER A 85 0.90 -0.41 13.48
N GLU A 86 1.92 0.32 13.93
CA GLU A 86 2.91 0.94 13.05
C GLU A 86 3.77 -0.12 12.33
N ASP A 87 4.13 -1.21 13.00
CA ASP A 87 4.89 -2.32 12.40
C ASP A 87 4.12 -3.02 11.27
N ASN A 88 2.80 -3.21 11.45
CA ASN A 88 1.94 -3.76 10.41
C ASN A 88 1.82 -2.79 9.23
N ALA A 89 1.64 -1.49 9.49
CA ALA A 89 1.57 -0.47 8.44
C ALA A 89 2.88 -0.38 7.65
N LYS A 90 4.02 -0.42 8.34
CA LYS A 90 5.35 -0.49 7.72
C LYS A 90 5.50 -1.74 6.86
N SER A 91 5.10 -2.89 7.36
CA SER A 91 5.15 -4.16 6.61
C SER A 91 4.27 -4.11 5.35
N LEU A 92 3.08 -3.53 5.43
CA LEU A 92 2.20 -3.34 4.27
C LEU A 92 2.81 -2.41 3.23
N VAL A 93 3.21 -1.20 3.64
CA VAL A 93 3.69 -0.18 2.71
C VAL A 93 4.99 -0.63 2.06
N THR A 94 5.95 -1.13 2.85
CA THR A 94 7.24 -1.57 2.33
C THR A 94 7.12 -2.85 1.51
N GLY A 95 6.38 -3.86 1.98
CA GLY A 95 6.21 -5.14 1.29
C GLY A 95 5.49 -4.98 -0.05
N LEU A 96 4.43 -4.17 -0.12
CA LEU A 96 3.78 -3.85 -1.40
C LEU A 96 4.73 -3.06 -2.32
N ARG A 97 5.44 -2.05 -1.79
CA ARG A 97 6.37 -1.22 -2.58
C ARG A 97 7.49 -2.03 -3.21
N SER A 98 8.10 -2.93 -2.44
CA SER A 98 9.25 -3.75 -2.82
C SER A 98 8.86 -5.06 -3.51
N GLY A 99 7.58 -5.46 -3.43
CA GLY A 99 7.11 -6.78 -3.84
C GLY A 99 7.61 -7.90 -2.92
N THR A 100 7.90 -7.61 -1.65
CA THR A 100 8.35 -8.62 -0.66
C THR A 100 7.19 -9.10 0.22
N GLU A 101 7.45 -10.13 1.02
CA GLU A 101 6.50 -10.65 1.98
C GLU A 101 6.00 -9.56 2.93
N VAL A 102 4.68 -9.48 3.09
CA VAL A 102 3.99 -8.66 4.08
C VAL A 102 3.63 -9.55 5.27
N LYS A 103 4.00 -9.12 6.48
CA LYS A 103 3.63 -9.80 7.73
C LYS A 103 2.72 -8.90 8.55
N LEU A 104 1.61 -9.45 9.01
CA LEU A 104 0.63 -8.79 9.85
C LEU A 104 0.47 -9.58 11.13
N SER A 105 0.54 -8.89 12.28
CA SER A 105 0.38 -9.50 13.59
C SER A 105 -0.62 -8.74 14.44
N SER A 106 -1.48 -9.46 15.15
CA SER A 106 -2.38 -8.92 16.17
C SER A 106 -2.52 -9.93 17.30
N GLY A 107 -1.94 -9.62 18.46
CA GLY A 107 -1.90 -10.55 19.60
C GLY A 107 -1.20 -11.86 19.23
N SER A 108 -1.91 -12.99 19.39
CA SER A 108 -1.42 -14.33 19.03
C SER A 108 -1.60 -14.70 17.55
N THR A 109 -2.20 -13.81 16.77
CA THR A 109 -2.59 -14.09 15.39
C THR A 109 -1.62 -13.44 14.42
N SER A 110 -0.98 -14.23 13.56
CA SER A 110 -0.05 -13.76 12.55
C SER A 110 -0.43 -14.31 11.18
N THR A 111 -0.32 -13.47 10.15
CA THR A 111 -0.58 -13.85 8.77
C THR A 111 0.46 -13.22 7.85
N SER A 112 0.85 -13.95 6.80
CA SER A 112 1.76 -13.42 5.78
C SER A 112 1.28 -13.73 4.37
N PHE A 113 1.62 -12.82 3.46
CA PHE A 113 1.33 -12.98 2.04
C PHE A 113 2.33 -12.16 1.20
N THR A 114 2.44 -12.52 -0.07
CA THR A 114 3.27 -11.80 -1.05
C THR A 114 2.39 -11.26 -2.16
N SER A 115 2.63 -10.01 -2.58
CA SER A 115 1.83 -9.42 -3.65
C SER A 115 2.10 -10.10 -5.00
N PRO A 116 1.07 -10.55 -5.74
CA PRO A 116 1.21 -11.08 -7.09
C PRO A 116 1.55 -10.01 -8.14
N THR A 117 1.44 -8.72 -7.80
CA THR A 117 1.67 -7.61 -8.73
C THR A 117 3.14 -7.28 -8.94
N GLY A 118 4.05 -7.88 -8.16
CA GLY A 118 5.43 -7.43 -8.05
C GLY A 118 5.55 -6.02 -7.45
N LYS A 119 6.68 -5.36 -7.71
CA LYS A 119 6.97 -4.00 -7.22
C LYS A 119 5.95 -2.99 -7.74
N MET A 120 5.38 -2.18 -6.86
CA MET A 120 4.40 -1.14 -7.22
C MET A 120 4.79 0.21 -6.62
N GLY A 121 4.55 1.32 -7.33
CA GLY A 121 4.83 2.67 -6.82
C GLY A 121 3.91 3.10 -5.67
N PHE A 122 4.32 4.10 -4.89
CA PHE A 122 3.56 4.57 -3.70
C PHE A 122 2.11 4.99 -3.99
N GLY A 123 1.85 5.58 -5.17
CA GLY A 123 0.48 5.90 -5.58
C GLY A 123 -0.39 4.64 -5.75
N ASN A 124 0.17 3.58 -6.33
CA ASN A 124 -0.52 2.30 -6.47
C ASN A 124 -0.71 1.62 -5.09
N VAL A 125 0.29 1.70 -4.21
CA VAL A 125 0.20 1.17 -2.83
C VAL A 125 -0.94 1.86 -2.09
N ASN A 126 -0.99 3.20 -2.17
CA ASN A 126 -2.05 3.98 -1.56
C ASN A 126 -3.43 3.60 -2.11
N ILE A 127 -3.60 3.47 -3.43
CA ILE A 127 -4.89 3.08 -4.02
C ILE A 127 -5.32 1.68 -3.55
N ALA A 128 -4.40 0.72 -3.50
CA ALA A 128 -4.70 -0.63 -3.04
C ALA A 128 -5.18 -0.64 -1.59
N LEU A 129 -4.46 0.06 -0.70
CA LEU A 129 -4.80 0.15 0.72
C LEU A 129 -6.11 0.92 0.94
N SER A 130 -6.34 2.02 0.22
CA SER A 130 -7.61 2.78 0.28
C SER A 130 -8.80 1.95 -0.22
N LEU A 131 -8.63 1.13 -1.25
CA LEU A 131 -9.69 0.23 -1.73
C LEU A 131 -9.98 -0.89 -0.74
N ALA A 132 -8.96 -1.43 -0.08
CA ALA A 132 -9.13 -2.42 0.98
C ALA A 132 -9.84 -1.82 2.20
N ASP A 133 -9.47 -0.60 2.60
CA ASP A 133 -10.13 0.12 3.69
C ASP A 133 -11.60 0.42 3.36
N ALA A 134 -11.88 0.91 2.15
CA ALA A 134 -13.26 1.14 1.69
C ALA A 134 -14.10 -0.15 1.67
N SER A 135 -13.53 -1.27 1.21
CA SER A 135 -14.25 -2.56 1.13
C SER A 135 -14.58 -3.13 2.51
N LEU A 136 -13.71 -2.91 3.50
CA LEU A 136 -13.92 -3.30 4.89
C LEU A 136 -14.94 -2.38 5.58
N LYS A 137 -14.85 -1.07 5.35
CA LYS A 137 -15.82 -0.08 5.85
C LYS A 137 -17.23 -0.33 5.30
N GLN A 138 -17.38 -0.73 4.04
CA GLN A 138 -18.68 -1.12 3.47
C GLN A 138 -19.30 -2.32 4.20
N GLN A 139 -18.48 -3.19 4.79
CA GLN A 139 -18.93 -4.32 5.63
C GLN A 139 -19.17 -3.93 7.09
N GLY A 140 -19.01 -2.65 7.45
CA GLY A 140 -19.10 -2.15 8.82
C GLY A 140 -17.87 -2.47 9.69
N ILE A 141 -16.76 -2.91 9.07
CA ILE A 141 -15.52 -3.25 9.77
C ILE A 141 -14.64 -2.00 9.82
N THR A 142 -14.51 -1.42 11.01
CA THR A 142 -13.68 -0.22 11.25
C THR A 142 -12.33 -0.54 11.91
N ASN A 143 -12.19 -1.72 12.51
CA ASN A 143 -10.93 -2.22 13.07
C ASN A 143 -10.68 -3.65 12.54
N PRO A 144 -10.01 -3.77 11.39
CA PRO A 144 -9.91 -5.05 10.69
C PRO A 144 -8.87 -5.98 11.34
N THR A 145 -9.15 -7.28 11.34
CA THR A 145 -8.18 -8.29 11.76
C THR A 145 -7.11 -8.51 10.68
N PRO A 146 -5.91 -9.05 11.02
CA PRO A 146 -4.88 -9.41 10.04
C PRO A 146 -5.41 -10.26 8.87
N GLN A 147 -6.30 -11.22 9.17
CA GLN A 147 -6.95 -12.07 8.17
C GLN A 147 -7.86 -11.28 7.23
N GLN A 148 -8.65 -10.35 7.76
CA GLN A 148 -9.56 -9.52 6.98
C GLN A 148 -8.78 -8.57 6.07
N LEU A 149 -7.70 -7.98 6.59
CA LEU A 149 -6.77 -7.16 5.81
C LEU A 149 -6.15 -7.97 4.68
N GLN A 150 -5.61 -9.16 4.98
CA GLN A 150 -5.02 -10.04 3.99
C GLN A 150 -6.04 -10.39 2.91
N SER A 151 -7.21 -10.91 3.27
CA SER A 151 -8.22 -11.35 2.29
C SER A 151 -8.70 -10.21 1.38
N SER A 152 -8.89 -9.02 1.95
CA SER A 152 -9.36 -7.86 1.19
C SER A 152 -8.28 -7.37 0.22
N LEU A 153 -7.03 -7.32 0.70
CA LEU A 153 -5.91 -6.83 -0.08
C LEU A 153 -5.47 -7.83 -1.15
N THR A 154 -5.41 -9.13 -0.86
CA THR A 154 -5.05 -10.15 -1.86
C THR A 154 -6.05 -10.17 -3.01
N GLY A 155 -7.36 -10.07 -2.74
CA GLY A 155 -8.37 -10.00 -3.80
C GLY A 155 -8.18 -8.79 -4.73
N ILE A 156 -7.83 -7.63 -4.18
CA ILE A 156 -7.53 -6.41 -4.96
C ILE A 156 -6.23 -6.59 -5.78
N LEU A 157 -5.19 -7.15 -5.16
CA LEU A 157 -3.89 -7.36 -5.81
C LEU A 157 -3.95 -8.43 -6.90
N ASP A 158 -4.72 -9.50 -6.72
CA ASP A 158 -4.96 -10.53 -7.75
C ASP A 158 -5.63 -9.91 -8.97
N GLN A 159 -6.64 -9.07 -8.76
CA GLN A 159 -7.27 -8.35 -9.85
C GLN A 159 -6.29 -7.41 -10.56
N ARG A 160 -5.43 -6.72 -9.80
CA ARG A 160 -4.39 -5.87 -10.38
C ARG A 160 -3.36 -6.67 -11.17
N ALA A 161 -2.95 -7.83 -10.67
CA ALA A 161 -2.04 -8.76 -11.34
C ALA A 161 -2.67 -9.35 -12.62
N SER A 162 -4.00 -9.52 -12.65
CA SER A 162 -4.75 -9.90 -13.85
C SER A 162 -4.85 -8.80 -14.93
N GLY A 163 -4.22 -7.64 -14.71
CA GLY A 163 -4.18 -6.53 -15.66
C GLY A 163 -5.36 -5.55 -15.57
N LYS A 164 -6.25 -5.69 -14.57
CA LYS A 164 -7.35 -4.74 -14.37
C LYS A 164 -6.83 -3.39 -13.88
N GLY A 165 -7.36 -2.32 -14.47
CA GLY A 165 -7.13 -0.95 -13.99
C GLY A 165 -7.80 -0.71 -12.63
N TRP A 166 -7.25 0.20 -11.83
CA TRP A 166 -7.80 0.53 -10.50
C TRP A 166 -9.28 0.92 -10.53
N GLY A 167 -9.70 1.63 -11.58
CA GLY A 167 -11.11 1.98 -11.77
C GLY A 167 -12.01 0.77 -12.02
N GLN A 168 -11.51 -0.24 -12.76
CA GLN A 168 -12.24 -1.49 -13.00
C GLN A 168 -12.32 -2.35 -11.73
N ILE A 169 -11.23 -2.38 -10.94
CA ILE A 169 -11.18 -3.07 -9.65
C ILE A 169 -12.20 -2.45 -8.69
N ALA A 170 -12.15 -1.12 -8.52
CA ALA A 170 -13.10 -0.37 -7.70
C ALA A 170 -14.56 -0.64 -8.12
N ASN A 171 -14.83 -0.55 -9.43
CA ASN A 171 -16.17 -0.80 -9.98
C ASN A 171 -16.63 -2.24 -9.69
N SER A 172 -15.75 -3.23 -9.83
CA SER A 172 -16.08 -4.63 -9.55
C SER A 172 -16.47 -4.88 -8.09
N MET A 173 -16.04 -4.02 -7.16
CA MET A 173 -16.38 -4.05 -5.74
C MET A 173 -17.55 -3.12 -5.38
N GLY A 174 -18.13 -2.42 -6.36
CA GLY A 174 -19.23 -1.47 -6.15
C GLY A 174 -18.78 -0.04 -5.82
N PHE A 175 -17.50 0.27 -5.90
CA PHE A 175 -16.96 1.60 -5.60
C PHE A 175 -16.67 2.43 -6.84
N LYS A 176 -16.78 3.75 -6.70
CA LYS A 176 -16.22 4.71 -7.66
C LYS A 176 -14.82 5.10 -7.19
N LEU A 177 -13.79 4.80 -7.98
CA LEU A 177 -12.39 5.13 -7.61
C LEU A 177 -12.22 6.61 -7.23
N GLY A 178 -12.87 7.50 -7.98
CA GLY A 178 -12.81 8.94 -7.69
C GLY A 178 -13.43 9.33 -6.35
N GLU A 179 -14.40 8.56 -5.84
CA GLU A 179 -15.01 8.75 -4.52
C GLU A 179 -14.09 8.19 -3.44
N VAL A 180 -13.54 6.99 -3.64
CA VAL A 180 -12.55 6.39 -2.72
C VAL A 180 -11.34 7.32 -2.57
N VAL A 181 -10.75 7.79 -3.66
CA VAL A 181 -9.60 8.71 -3.58
C VAL A 181 -9.98 10.05 -2.93
N ARG A 182 -11.23 10.52 -3.12
CA ARG A 182 -11.73 11.75 -2.51
C ARG A 182 -12.01 11.61 -1.02
N SER A 183 -12.64 10.53 -0.56
CA SER A 183 -12.86 10.26 0.86
C SER A 183 -11.54 10.18 1.61
N GLU A 184 -10.53 9.57 0.97
CA GLU A 184 -9.17 9.50 1.49
C GLU A 184 -8.50 10.87 1.59
N LYS A 185 -8.65 11.71 0.56
CA LYS A 185 -8.10 13.07 0.56
C LYS A 185 -8.83 14.01 1.53
N ALA A 186 -10.14 13.85 1.68
CA ALA A 186 -10.94 14.62 2.64
C ALA A 186 -10.56 14.27 4.10
N GLY A 187 -10.32 12.99 4.39
CA GLY A 187 -9.77 12.57 5.68
C GLY A 187 -8.39 13.16 5.97
N GLN A 188 -7.55 13.33 4.95
CA GLN A 188 -6.24 13.99 5.08
C GLN A 188 -6.37 15.48 5.39
N ALA A 189 -7.19 16.21 4.62
CA ALA A 189 -7.36 17.65 4.82
C ALA A 189 -7.93 17.98 6.21
N GLY A 190 -8.88 17.17 6.71
CA GLY A 190 -9.41 17.33 8.06
C GLY A 190 -8.41 16.98 9.17
N GLY A 191 -7.52 16.01 8.93
CA GLY A 191 -6.45 15.64 9.85
C GLY A 191 -5.34 16.68 9.94
N GLU A 192 -4.92 17.22 8.80
CA GLU A 192 -3.90 18.30 8.71
C GLU A 192 -4.40 19.58 9.37
N GLN A 193 -5.65 19.99 9.09
CA GLN A 193 -6.27 21.15 9.75
C GLN A 193 -6.41 20.97 11.28
N ARG A 194 -6.74 19.75 11.74
CA ARG A 194 -6.83 19.47 13.18
C ARG A 194 -5.47 19.46 13.87
N ALA A 195 -4.43 18.97 13.21
CA ALA A 195 -3.06 19.02 13.71
C ALA A 195 -2.50 20.45 13.74
N GLU A 196 -2.83 21.27 12.74
CA GLU A 196 -2.47 22.69 12.68
C GLU A 196 -3.18 23.50 13.78
N ASN A 197 -4.49 23.28 13.97
CA ASN A 197 -5.25 23.93 15.05
C ASN A 197 -4.76 23.51 16.44
N ALA A 198 -4.45 22.22 16.65
CA ALA A 198 -3.89 21.73 17.91
C ALA A 198 -2.49 22.30 18.21
N ARG A 199 -1.72 22.65 17.16
CA ARG A 199 -0.42 23.32 17.31
C ARG A 199 -0.56 24.82 17.59
N ALA A 200 -1.61 25.46 17.06
CA ALA A 200 -1.93 26.86 17.32
C ALA A 200 -2.54 27.10 18.73
N GLU A 201 -3.21 26.09 19.31
CA GLU A 201 -3.83 26.16 20.65
C GLU A 201 -2.88 25.91 21.83
N ARG A 202 -1.55 25.84 21.64
CA ARG A 202 -0.58 25.77 22.74
C ARG A 202 0.01 27.16 23.05
N PRO A 203 -0.64 28.03 23.85
CA PRO A 203 -0.01 29.24 24.33
C PRO A 203 0.99 28.89 25.44
N GLU A 204 2.28 28.98 25.16
CA GLU A 204 3.28 29.17 26.21
C GLU A 204 3.06 30.55 26.80
N ARG A 205 2.30 30.64 27.90
CA ARG A 205 2.21 31.83 28.74
C ARG A 205 3.59 32.01 29.40
N PRO A 206 4.40 33.03 29.04
CA PRO A 206 5.70 33.21 29.67
C PRO A 206 5.48 33.55 31.15
N LEU A 207 6.10 32.77 32.04
CA LEU A 207 6.16 33.09 33.46
C LEU A 207 6.95 34.38 33.63
N ARG A 208 6.24 35.44 34.02
CA ARG A 208 6.79 36.75 34.36
C ARG A 208 7.82 36.55 35.49
N PRO A 209 9.12 36.84 35.31
CA PRO A 209 10.08 36.65 36.38
C PRO A 209 9.80 37.65 37.51
N GLU A 210 9.72 37.14 38.74
CA GLU A 210 9.59 37.96 39.95
C GLU A 210 10.82 38.86 40.14
N LYS A 211 10.52 40.08 40.59
CA LYS A 211 11.45 41.19 40.77
C LYS A 211 12.35 40.88 41.98
N PRO A 212 13.70 40.81 41.84
CA PRO A 212 14.56 40.59 42.99
C PRO A 212 14.44 41.75 43.98
N GLU A 213 14.22 41.41 45.25
CA GLU A 213 14.15 42.33 46.37
C GLU A 213 15.46 43.12 46.57
N ARG A 214 15.26 44.35 47.01
CA ARG A 214 16.22 45.43 47.27
C ARG A 214 17.34 44.99 48.24
N PRO A 215 18.63 45.09 47.88
CA PRO A 215 19.70 44.85 48.85
C PRO A 215 19.72 45.93 49.93
N GLU A 216 19.68 45.48 51.19
CA GLU A 216 19.89 46.31 52.38
C GLU A 216 21.33 46.84 52.44
N LYS A 217 21.42 48.06 52.99
CA LYS A 217 22.58 48.95 53.05
C LYS A 217 23.55 48.53 54.17
N PRO A 218 24.87 48.49 53.94
CA PRO A 218 25.83 48.60 55.03
C PRO A 218 26.26 50.05 55.25
N GLU A 219 26.31 50.43 56.52
CA GLU A 219 26.67 51.75 57.06
C GLU A 219 28.08 52.22 56.71
N ARG A 220 28.22 53.55 56.71
CA ARG A 220 29.44 54.33 56.46
C ARG A 220 30.21 54.49 57.77
N PRO A 221 31.48 54.06 57.88
CA PRO A 221 32.35 54.61 58.92
C PRO A 221 33.00 55.90 58.41
N VAL A 222 32.91 56.93 59.25
CA VAL A 222 33.52 58.24 59.10
C VAL A 222 34.88 58.22 59.81
N ARG A 223 36.00 58.23 59.06
CA ARG A 223 37.10 59.22 59.10
C ARG A 223 38.26 58.76 58.25
#